data_AF-A0A1R1CEL8-F1
#
_entry.id   AF-A0A1R1CEL8-F1
#
_cell.length_a   1.000
_cell.length_b   1.000
_cell.length_c   1.000
_cell.angle_alpha   90.00
_cell.angle_beta   90.00
_cell.angle_gamma   90.00
#
_symmetry.space_group_name_H-M   'P 1'
#
loop_
_entity.id
_entity.type
_entity.pdbx_description
1 polymer ?
#
loop_
_entity_poly.entity_id
_entity_poly.type
_entity_poly.pdbx_seq_one_letter_code
_entity_poly.pdbx_strand_id
1 'polypeptide(L)'
;MFNRLVMIGILAGLTLITAACGAKPASTETKTATNEPKQVAAAPVVEEQKTEVKEAVPPAKETPKAVQFKIAEDKKNEKQNGRYIRVTTDSTSESDFKDIINQVKADSKAYDAVWLYIHDTSASPFGKNIATVRFPITQKGIALVGAKNKDDVIMESKSVTGAKTPAEPKKQDNPAPAVANKGWESDVDEIAKSKKTETEKFDEISKLARIYQPSQQELKDFETIIIAEFKNGKYLKDVKNHKYMLSNVFRSTVVERQYDDKEKQPIDAFALDFLQNTKNTYRGEAVSSASVKSNEEQMKKTLAQIK
;
A
#
# COMPACT_ATOMS: atom_id res chain seq x y z
N MET A 1 -46.92 17.61 -31.89
CA MET A 1 -47.64 16.89 -30.81
C MET A 1 -47.00 17.29 -29.50
N PHE A 2 -47.67 18.18 -28.76
CA PHE A 2 -47.24 18.70 -27.47
C PHE A 2 -47.82 17.79 -26.38
N ASN A 3 -46.98 17.25 -25.48
CA ASN A 3 -47.46 16.71 -24.22
C ASN A 3 -46.91 17.54 -23.06
N ARG A 4 -47.80 18.38 -22.52
CA ARG A 4 -47.77 18.92 -21.15
C ARG A 4 -48.29 17.86 -20.20
N LEU A 5 -47.73 17.78 -18.98
CA LEU A 5 -48.35 17.38 -17.68
C LEU A 5 -47.20 16.85 -16.78
N VAL A 6 -47.11 17.07 -15.47
CA VAL A 6 -47.83 17.91 -14.51
C VAL A 6 -46.94 18.00 -13.26
N MET A 7 -46.91 19.17 -12.62
CA MET A 7 -46.35 19.36 -11.28
C MET A 7 -47.22 18.67 -10.23
N ILE A 8 -46.62 17.93 -9.31
CA ILE A 8 -47.19 17.71 -7.97
C ILE A 8 -46.07 17.98 -6.96
N GLY A 9 -46.21 19.09 -6.23
CA GLY A 9 -45.43 19.37 -5.04
C GLY A 9 -46.02 18.63 -3.83
N ILE A 10 -45.14 18.22 -2.92
CA ILE A 10 -45.52 17.88 -1.54
C ILE A 10 -44.58 18.64 -0.62
N LEU A 11 -45.20 19.53 0.15
CA LEU A 11 -44.66 20.33 1.23
C LEU A 11 -45.14 19.70 2.55
N ALA A 12 -44.22 19.27 3.40
CA ALA A 12 -44.43 19.02 4.84
C ALA A 12 -43.01 18.95 5.45
N GLY A 13 -42.59 19.73 6.44
CA GLY A 13 -43.32 20.39 7.52
C GLY A 13 -43.05 19.63 8.82
N LEU A 14 -42.55 20.35 9.84
CA LEU A 14 -42.44 19.95 11.26
C LEU A 14 -41.27 18.98 11.62
N THR A 15 -40.52 19.11 12.72
CA THR A 15 -40.72 19.87 13.97
C THR A 15 -39.35 20.12 14.63
N LEU A 16 -39.14 21.34 15.15
CA LEU A 16 -38.06 21.68 16.09
C LEU A 16 -38.36 21.06 17.46
N ILE A 17 -37.42 20.35 18.08
CA ILE A 17 -37.45 20.04 19.52
C ILE A 17 -36.22 20.66 20.18
N THR A 18 -36.47 21.73 20.94
CA THR A 18 -35.59 22.26 21.99
C THR A 18 -36.03 21.70 23.33
N ALA A 19 -35.12 21.10 24.12
CA ALA A 19 -35.21 21.05 25.59
C ALA A 19 -33.87 20.64 26.24
N ALA A 20 -33.17 21.65 26.73
CA ALA A 20 -32.60 21.84 28.08
C ALA A 20 -32.03 20.70 28.95
N CYS A 21 -31.02 21.14 29.72
CA CYS A 21 -30.61 20.71 31.07
C CYS A 21 -29.64 19.52 31.24
N GLY A 22 -28.36 19.88 31.42
CA GLY A 22 -27.73 19.88 32.73
C GLY A 22 -27.21 18.55 33.30
N ALA A 23 -25.88 18.42 33.40
CA ALA A 23 -25.19 18.04 34.65
C ALA A 23 -23.67 17.99 34.41
N LYS A 24 -22.96 18.84 35.14
CA LYS A 24 -21.53 18.72 35.46
C LYS A 24 -21.41 17.69 36.61
N PRO A 25 -20.36 16.86 36.68
CA PRO A 25 -19.37 17.14 37.72
C PRO A 25 -17.94 16.68 37.43
N ALA A 26 -17.06 17.07 38.37
CA ALA A 26 -15.82 16.41 38.77
C ALA A 26 -14.57 16.62 37.89
N SER A 27 -13.95 17.78 38.13
CA SER A 27 -12.50 17.98 38.11
C SER A 27 -11.78 16.84 38.84
N THR A 28 -10.89 16.13 38.14
CA THR A 28 -9.91 15.22 38.75
C THR A 28 -8.56 15.90 38.77
N GLU A 29 -7.98 15.93 39.96
CA GLU A 29 -6.74 16.60 40.33
C GLU A 29 -5.52 16.02 39.59
N THR A 30 -4.78 16.90 38.91
CA THR A 30 -3.45 16.60 38.37
C THR A 30 -2.43 16.72 39.49
N LYS A 31 -1.88 15.59 39.96
CA LYS A 31 -0.71 15.57 40.85
C LYS A 31 0.53 16.05 40.09
N THR A 32 1.03 17.22 40.46
CA THR A 32 2.36 17.73 40.12
C THR A 32 3.42 16.96 40.92
N ALA A 33 4.28 16.23 40.23
CA ALA A 33 5.48 15.63 40.81
C ALA A 33 6.63 16.66 40.72
N THR A 34 7.05 17.15 41.87
CA THR A 34 8.26 17.95 42.06
C THR A 34 9.48 17.04 41.93
N ASN A 35 10.34 17.29 40.94
CA ASN A 35 11.66 16.67 40.86
C ASN A 35 12.72 17.70 41.28
N GLU A 36 13.42 17.40 42.38
CA GLU A 36 14.64 18.07 42.82
C GLU A 36 15.82 17.78 41.86
N PRO A 37 16.73 18.74 41.63
CA PRO A 37 17.97 18.49 40.92
C PRO A 37 19.04 17.96 41.89
N LYS A 38 19.50 16.72 41.66
CA LYS A 38 20.68 16.16 42.33
C LYS A 38 21.94 16.50 41.53
N GLN A 39 22.77 17.34 42.13
CA GLN A 39 24.09 17.77 41.66
C GLN A 39 25.13 16.82 42.25
N VAL A 40 25.90 16.05 41.46
CA VAL A 40 27.17 15.45 41.94
C VAL A 40 28.17 15.16 40.80
N ALA A 41 29.38 15.71 41.00
CA ALA A 41 30.73 15.30 40.63
C ALA A 41 31.20 15.20 39.15
N ALA A 42 32.23 16.01 38.90
CA ALA A 42 33.24 15.87 37.87
C ALA A 42 34.34 14.88 38.28
N ALA A 43 34.91 14.18 37.28
CA ALA A 43 36.33 13.77 37.10
C ALA A 43 36.40 12.54 36.15
N PRO A 44 37.57 12.17 35.60
CA PRO A 44 38.70 12.97 35.10
C PRO A 44 39.01 12.67 33.61
N VAL A 45 39.83 13.54 33.03
CA VAL A 45 40.45 13.42 31.71
C VAL A 45 41.42 12.23 31.70
N VAL A 46 41.27 11.34 30.72
CA VAL A 46 42.29 10.34 30.36
C VAL A 46 42.69 10.57 28.90
N GLU A 47 43.88 11.11 28.76
CA GLU A 47 44.69 11.15 27.56
C GLU A 47 45.35 9.77 27.42
N GLU A 48 45.25 9.10 26.27
CA GLU A 48 46.42 8.64 25.50
C GLU A 48 46.11 7.68 24.34
N GLN A 49 47.04 7.77 23.37
CA GLN A 49 47.53 6.75 22.45
C GLN A 49 46.81 6.54 21.10
N LYS A 50 47.31 7.32 20.14
CA LYS A 50 47.24 7.14 18.70
C LYS A 50 48.19 6.00 18.27
N THR A 51 47.62 4.85 17.93
CA THR A 51 48.36 3.77 17.26
C THR A 51 48.22 3.90 15.74
N GLU A 52 49.34 4.09 15.07
CA GLU A 52 49.46 4.17 13.61
C GLU A 52 49.42 2.76 13.02
N VAL A 53 48.31 2.41 12.36
CA VAL A 53 48.17 1.19 11.57
C VAL A 53 48.45 1.52 10.11
N LYS A 54 49.52 0.96 9.56
CA LYS A 54 49.81 0.98 8.11
C LYS A 54 48.75 0.16 7.37
N GLU A 55 47.80 0.85 6.77
CA GLU A 55 46.73 0.28 5.95
C GLU A 55 47.29 -0.13 4.58
N ALA A 56 47.07 -1.40 4.22
CA ALA A 56 47.45 -1.96 2.93
C ALA A 56 46.67 -1.27 1.81
N VAL A 57 47.36 -0.93 0.72
CA VAL A 57 46.78 -0.28 -0.47
C VAL A 57 45.65 -1.16 -1.03
N PRO A 58 44.38 -0.72 -0.97
CA PRO A 58 43.26 -1.48 -1.50
C PRO A 58 43.36 -1.54 -3.04
N PRO A 59 42.94 -2.65 -3.67
CA PRO A 59 42.93 -2.79 -5.11
C PRO A 59 42.11 -1.67 -5.75
N ALA A 60 42.64 -1.11 -6.85
CA ALA A 60 42.07 0.02 -7.56
C ALA A 60 40.57 -0.21 -7.84
N LYS A 61 39.72 0.62 -7.23
CA LYS A 61 38.29 0.70 -7.55
C LYS A 61 38.15 0.98 -9.04
N GLU A 62 37.66 0.02 -9.80
CA GLU A 62 37.16 0.24 -11.15
C GLU A 62 36.12 1.38 -11.09
N THR A 63 36.37 2.44 -11.86
CA THR A 63 35.50 3.60 -11.90
C THR A 63 34.14 3.18 -12.46
N PRO A 64 33.02 3.36 -11.73
CA PRO A 64 31.71 2.92 -12.20
C PRO A 64 31.37 3.59 -13.54
N LYS A 65 31.04 2.78 -14.54
CA LYS A 65 30.60 3.26 -15.85
C LYS A 65 29.27 4.00 -15.67
N ALA A 66 29.22 5.29 -15.98
CA ALA A 66 28.02 6.09 -15.86
C ALA A 66 26.90 5.54 -16.77
N VAL A 67 25.77 5.18 -16.18
CA VAL A 67 24.60 4.66 -16.90
C VAL A 67 24.01 5.75 -17.79
N GLN A 68 23.83 5.44 -19.08
CA GLN A 68 23.22 6.37 -20.03
C GLN A 68 21.70 6.19 -20.07
N PHE A 69 20.97 7.28 -19.85
CA PHE A 69 19.53 7.35 -20.04
C PHE A 69 19.13 8.74 -20.55
N LYS A 70 17.93 8.86 -21.12
CA LYS A 70 17.35 10.12 -21.58
C LYS A 70 16.00 10.36 -20.91
N ILE A 71 15.77 11.57 -20.41
CA ILE A 71 14.44 11.99 -19.94
C ILE A 71 13.56 12.24 -21.16
N ALA A 72 12.58 11.39 -21.39
CA ALA A 72 11.64 11.48 -22.50
C ALA A 72 10.42 12.34 -22.16
N GLU A 73 10.03 12.38 -20.88
CA GLU A 73 8.91 13.17 -20.39
C GLU A 73 9.18 13.60 -18.95
N ASP A 74 8.84 14.84 -18.62
CA ASP A 74 8.91 15.38 -17.26
C ASP A 74 7.70 16.28 -17.01
N LYS A 75 6.77 15.80 -16.19
CA LYS A 75 5.50 16.46 -15.87
C LYS A 75 5.43 16.78 -14.39
N LYS A 76 5.20 18.05 -14.08
CA LYS A 76 4.99 18.53 -12.71
C LYS A 76 3.51 18.53 -12.37
N ASN A 77 3.17 18.09 -11.17
CA ASN A 77 1.84 18.19 -10.59
C ASN A 77 1.87 19.17 -9.41
N GLU A 78 1.63 20.44 -9.70
CA GLU A 78 1.69 21.53 -8.72
C GLU A 78 0.69 21.35 -7.58
N LYS A 79 -0.48 20.76 -7.85
CA LYS A 79 -1.54 20.57 -6.85
C LYS A 79 -1.15 19.60 -5.74
N GLN A 80 -0.29 18.63 -6.06
CA GLN A 80 0.14 17.57 -5.15
C GLN A 80 1.64 17.63 -4.84
N ASN A 81 2.32 18.69 -5.28
CA ASN A 81 3.77 18.81 -5.26
C ASN A 81 4.47 17.53 -5.80
N GLY A 82 3.92 16.95 -6.86
CA GLY A 82 4.38 15.68 -7.43
C GLY A 82 5.14 15.87 -8.75
N ARG A 83 5.95 14.88 -9.14
CA ARG A 83 6.66 14.85 -10.43
C ARG A 83 6.52 13.48 -11.10
N TYR A 84 6.22 13.47 -12.38
CA TYR A 84 6.11 12.28 -13.22
C TYR A 84 7.21 12.34 -14.27
N ILE A 85 8.14 11.39 -14.23
CA ILE A 85 9.31 11.35 -15.10
C ILE A 85 9.25 10.06 -15.90
N ARG A 86 9.42 10.15 -17.22
CA ARG A 86 9.74 8.99 -18.06
C ARG A 86 11.16 9.10 -18.53
N VAL A 87 11.90 8.01 -18.38
CA VAL A 87 13.25 7.87 -18.93
C VAL A 87 13.27 6.73 -19.93
N THR A 88 14.13 6.86 -20.93
CA THR A 88 14.47 5.79 -21.88
C THR A 88 15.92 5.39 -21.68
N THR A 89 16.18 4.08 -21.70
CA THR A 89 17.54 3.52 -21.60
C THR A 89 17.63 2.23 -22.41
N ASP A 90 18.81 1.95 -22.95
CA ASP A 90 19.11 0.66 -23.58
C ASP A 90 19.47 -0.41 -22.54
N SER A 91 19.61 -0.04 -21.26
CA SER A 91 19.97 -0.97 -20.21
C SER A 91 18.79 -1.85 -19.79
N THR A 92 19.11 -3.12 -19.51
CA THR A 92 18.20 -4.10 -18.92
C THR A 92 18.63 -4.55 -17.52
N SER A 93 19.70 -3.95 -16.98
CA SER A 93 20.30 -4.32 -15.70
C SER A 93 19.59 -3.63 -14.54
N GLU A 94 19.27 -4.39 -13.48
CA GLU A 94 18.73 -3.82 -12.25
C GLU A 94 19.71 -2.85 -11.58
N SER A 95 21.02 -3.09 -11.68
CA SER A 95 22.04 -2.18 -11.16
C SER A 95 21.96 -0.82 -11.85
N ASP A 96 21.80 -0.83 -13.17
CA ASP A 96 21.73 0.39 -13.95
C ASP A 96 20.45 1.17 -13.65
N PHE A 97 19.35 0.45 -13.44
CA PHE A 97 18.12 1.07 -12.97
C PHE A 97 18.28 1.73 -11.60
N LYS A 98 19.02 1.12 -10.66
CA LYS A 98 19.33 1.74 -9.36
C LYS A 98 20.12 3.04 -9.52
N ASP A 99 21.06 3.09 -10.46
CA ASP A 99 21.82 4.32 -10.74
C ASP A 99 20.93 5.41 -11.34
N ILE A 100 20.05 5.06 -12.28
CA ILE A 100 19.05 5.98 -12.84
C ILE A 100 18.15 6.52 -11.73
N ILE A 101 17.66 5.64 -10.86
CA ILE A 101 16.83 5.94 -9.70
C ILE A 101 17.54 6.94 -8.78
N ASN A 102 18.82 6.71 -8.47
CA ASN A 102 19.60 7.59 -7.61
C ASN A 102 19.82 8.98 -8.21
N GLN A 103 20.10 9.05 -9.52
CA GLN A 103 20.25 10.32 -10.24
C GLN A 103 18.93 11.10 -10.25
N VAL A 104 17.83 10.45 -10.63
CA VAL A 104 16.50 11.07 -10.64
C VAL A 104 16.06 11.52 -9.24
N LYS A 105 16.36 10.73 -8.20
CA LYS A 105 16.10 11.09 -6.79
C LYS A 105 16.87 12.33 -6.38
N ALA A 106 18.14 12.45 -6.77
CA ALA A 106 18.95 13.63 -6.47
C ALA A 106 18.37 14.91 -7.09
N ASP A 107 17.84 14.82 -8.31
CA ASP A 107 17.24 15.94 -9.06
C ASP A 107 15.79 16.27 -8.63
N SER A 108 15.17 15.42 -7.81
CA SER A 108 13.74 15.53 -7.46
C SER A 108 13.49 15.83 -5.99
N LYS A 109 14.50 16.30 -5.25
CA LYS A 109 14.40 16.61 -3.80
C LYS A 109 13.32 17.65 -3.44
N ALA A 110 12.87 18.45 -4.40
CA ALA A 110 11.86 19.48 -4.17
C ALA A 110 10.42 18.94 -4.14
N TYR A 111 10.17 17.71 -4.60
CA TYR A 111 8.83 17.15 -4.75
C TYR A 111 8.49 16.20 -3.60
N ASP A 112 7.20 16.14 -3.25
CA ASP A 112 6.67 15.25 -2.19
C ASP A 112 6.40 13.82 -2.68
N ALA A 113 6.31 13.63 -4.00
CA ALA A 113 6.15 12.33 -4.63
C ALA A 113 6.72 12.35 -6.04
N VAL A 114 7.47 11.30 -6.40
CA VAL A 114 8.02 11.15 -7.74
C VAL A 114 7.63 9.78 -8.29
N TRP A 115 7.06 9.78 -9.49
CA TRP A 115 6.78 8.57 -10.28
C TRP A 115 7.76 8.53 -11.44
N LEU A 116 8.62 7.52 -11.45
CA LEU A 116 9.60 7.30 -12.51
C LEU A 116 9.21 6.05 -13.31
N TYR A 117 9.06 6.22 -14.61
CA TYR A 117 8.83 5.13 -15.55
C TYR A 117 10.08 4.95 -16.40
N ILE A 118 10.67 3.76 -16.33
CA ILE A 118 11.82 3.38 -17.14
C ILE A 118 11.30 2.60 -18.34
N HIS A 119 11.62 3.09 -19.53
CA HIS A 119 11.27 2.50 -20.80
C HIS A 119 12.52 2.04 -21.55
N ASP A 120 12.37 1.01 -22.38
CA ASP A 120 13.36 0.71 -23.41
C ASP A 120 13.25 1.71 -24.59
N THR A 121 14.19 1.61 -25.52
CA THR A 121 14.26 2.45 -26.73
C THR A 121 13.58 1.82 -27.95
N SER A 122 12.80 0.75 -27.77
CA SER A 122 12.26 -0.06 -28.87
C SER A 122 11.22 0.65 -29.74
N ALA A 123 10.58 1.72 -29.25
CA ALA A 123 9.59 2.48 -30.00
C ALA A 123 9.67 3.99 -29.70
N SER A 124 9.08 4.80 -30.58
CA SER A 124 8.98 6.26 -30.44
C SER A 124 7.57 6.69 -30.00
N PRO A 125 7.40 7.68 -29.10
CA PRO A 125 8.45 8.50 -28.47
C PRO A 125 9.20 7.79 -27.32
N PHE A 126 8.70 6.65 -26.86
CA PHE A 126 9.35 5.75 -25.91
C PHE A 126 8.86 4.31 -26.12
N GLY A 127 9.69 3.33 -25.81
CA GLY A 127 9.40 1.91 -26.00
C GLY A 127 8.58 1.29 -24.86
N LYS A 128 8.78 -0.01 -24.61
CA LYS A 128 8.04 -0.74 -23.57
C LYS A 128 8.46 -0.24 -22.19
N ASN A 129 7.49 -0.09 -21.28
CA ASN A 129 7.79 0.15 -19.86
C ASN A 129 8.39 -1.14 -19.27
N ILE A 130 9.64 -1.04 -18.82
CA ILE A 130 10.43 -2.14 -18.26
C ILE A 130 10.54 -2.05 -16.73
N ALA A 131 10.40 -0.86 -16.15
CA ALA A 131 10.26 -0.70 -14.71
C ALA A 131 9.44 0.55 -14.34
N THR A 132 8.69 0.43 -13.25
CA THR A 132 8.05 1.57 -12.59
C THR A 132 8.66 1.73 -11.21
N VAL A 133 9.04 2.95 -10.86
CA VAL A 133 9.65 3.28 -9.59
C VAL A 133 8.86 4.40 -8.93
N ARG A 134 8.55 4.21 -7.65
CA ARG A 134 7.91 5.24 -6.82
C ARG A 134 8.84 5.65 -5.69
N PHE A 135 9.03 6.96 -5.56
CA PHE A 135 9.79 7.56 -4.48
C PHE A 135 8.87 8.24 -3.47
N PRO A 136 8.91 7.86 -2.19
CA PRO A 136 8.23 8.52 -1.09
C PRO A 136 9.09 9.65 -0.52
N ILE A 137 9.56 10.58 -1.36
CA ILE A 137 10.39 11.71 -0.89
C ILE A 137 9.43 12.77 -0.38
N THR A 138 9.10 12.81 0.91
CA THR A 138 8.35 13.96 1.43
C THR A 138 9.31 14.99 2.02
N GLN A 139 9.08 16.28 1.75
CA GLN A 139 9.83 17.35 2.42
C GLN A 139 9.63 17.34 3.95
N LYS A 140 8.58 16.64 4.41
CA LYS A 140 8.14 16.58 5.79
C LYS A 140 8.79 15.46 6.60
N GLY A 141 9.70 14.67 6.01
CA GLY A 141 10.37 13.57 6.69
C GLY A 141 9.45 12.40 7.07
N ILE A 142 8.25 12.35 6.49
CA ILE A 142 7.24 11.31 6.72
C ILE A 142 7.26 10.35 5.53
N ALA A 143 7.38 9.05 5.78
CA ALA A 143 7.26 8.06 4.72
C ALA A 143 5.85 8.11 4.10
N LEU A 144 5.76 8.08 2.77
CA LEU A 144 4.48 8.01 2.09
C LEU A 144 3.77 6.70 2.43
N VAL A 145 2.43 6.68 2.46
CA VAL A 145 1.66 5.48 2.78
C VAL A 145 2.09 4.32 1.87
N GLY A 146 2.60 3.23 2.47
CA GLY A 146 3.13 2.06 1.77
C GLY A 146 4.66 1.94 1.75
N ALA A 147 5.40 3.00 2.07
CA ALA A 147 6.85 2.97 2.21
C ALA A 147 7.26 2.64 3.66
N LYS A 148 8.28 1.78 3.83
CA LYS A 148 8.81 1.44 5.16
C LYS A 148 9.52 2.64 5.81
N ASN A 149 10.14 3.48 5.01
CA ASN A 149 10.80 4.72 5.43
C ASN A 149 10.86 5.73 4.26
N LYS A 150 11.31 6.96 4.54
CA LYS A 150 11.43 8.06 3.56
C LYS A 150 12.43 7.79 2.42
N ASP A 151 13.32 6.80 2.59
CA ASP A 151 14.35 6.47 1.63
C ASP A 151 14.02 5.21 0.82
N ASP A 152 12.88 4.59 1.10
CA ASP A 152 12.42 3.37 0.43
C ASP A 152 12.22 3.61 -1.07
N VAL A 153 12.61 2.63 -1.87
CA VAL A 153 12.46 2.68 -3.32
C VAL A 153 11.60 1.47 -3.69
N ILE A 154 10.36 1.74 -4.07
CA ILE A 154 9.46 0.70 -4.55
C ILE A 154 9.68 0.59 -6.05
N MET A 155 10.34 -0.48 -6.47
CA MET A 155 10.65 -0.77 -7.86
C MET A 155 9.89 -2.01 -8.31
N GLU A 156 9.04 -1.83 -9.31
CA GLU A 156 8.33 -2.90 -9.99
C GLU A 156 8.98 -3.11 -11.36
N SER A 157 9.83 -4.14 -11.47
CA SER A 157 10.39 -4.55 -12.76
C SER A 157 9.37 -5.41 -13.50
N LYS A 158 9.13 -5.12 -14.78
CA LYS A 158 8.34 -5.97 -15.66
C LYS A 158 9.32 -6.89 -16.36
N SER A 159 9.15 -8.21 -16.19
CA SER A 159 10.07 -9.19 -16.79
C SER A 159 10.22 -8.96 -18.29
N VAL A 160 11.41 -8.53 -18.69
CA VAL A 160 11.78 -8.39 -20.09
C VAL A 160 12.19 -9.78 -20.56
N THR A 161 11.21 -10.55 -21.02
CA THR A 161 11.47 -11.89 -21.58
C THR A 161 12.09 -11.71 -22.96
N GLY A 162 13.42 -11.74 -23.03
CA GLY A 162 14.17 -11.97 -24.28
C GLY A 162 15.37 -11.05 -24.52
N ALA A 163 16.58 -11.49 -24.12
CA ALA A 163 17.83 -11.38 -24.89
C ALA A 163 18.99 -12.09 -24.17
N LYS A 164 19.88 -12.70 -24.96
CA LYS A 164 20.89 -13.72 -24.62
C LYS A 164 22.02 -13.27 -23.68
N THR A 165 22.34 -14.15 -22.74
CA THR A 165 23.60 -14.25 -21.97
C THR A 165 24.80 -14.58 -22.85
N PRO A 166 26.02 -14.10 -22.47
CA PRO A 166 27.16 -15.02 -22.30
C PRO A 166 27.72 -15.01 -20.85
N ALA A 167 28.05 -16.20 -20.33
CA ALA A 167 28.70 -16.51 -19.03
C ALA A 167 30.18 -16.05 -19.01
N GLU A 168 30.98 -15.92 -17.93
CA GLU A 168 31.14 -16.41 -16.52
C GLU A 168 32.26 -15.51 -15.86
N PRO A 169 32.83 -15.67 -14.61
CA PRO A 169 32.50 -16.50 -13.44
C PRO A 169 32.53 -15.83 -12.01
N LYS A 170 31.86 -16.51 -11.07
CA LYS A 170 31.96 -16.61 -9.57
C LYS A 170 32.52 -15.46 -8.71
N LYS A 171 31.71 -14.99 -7.73
CA LYS A 171 32.03 -15.15 -6.28
C LYS A 171 30.81 -14.92 -5.36
N GLN A 172 30.71 -15.79 -4.38
CA GLN A 172 29.69 -15.93 -3.34
C GLN A 172 29.91 -14.89 -2.23
N ASP A 173 28.86 -14.17 -1.81
CA ASP A 173 28.71 -13.66 -0.44
C ASP A 173 27.22 -13.44 -0.09
N ASN A 174 26.79 -14.23 0.89
CA ASN A 174 25.56 -14.25 1.70
C ASN A 174 24.20 -13.82 1.10
N PRO A 175 23.20 -14.73 1.04
CA PRO A 175 21.81 -14.33 0.86
C PRO A 175 21.30 -13.66 2.15
N ALA A 176 20.93 -12.37 2.05
CA ALA A 176 19.85 -11.85 2.87
C ALA A 176 18.63 -12.75 2.66
N PRO A 177 17.84 -13.08 3.71
CA PRO A 177 16.86 -14.14 3.61
C PRO A 177 15.87 -13.80 2.51
N ALA A 178 15.90 -14.61 1.45
CA ALA A 178 14.76 -14.79 0.58
C ALA A 178 13.61 -15.14 1.50
N VAL A 179 12.65 -14.22 1.65
CA VAL A 179 11.35 -14.59 2.18
C VAL A 179 10.84 -15.59 1.16
N ALA A 180 10.94 -16.87 1.49
CA ALA A 180 10.33 -17.92 0.72
C ALA A 180 8.90 -17.47 0.45
N ASN A 181 8.55 -17.36 -0.82
CA ASN A 181 7.26 -16.90 -1.30
C ASN A 181 6.21 -17.96 -0.92
N LYS A 182 5.91 -18.09 0.37
CA LYS A 182 4.70 -18.72 0.88
C LYS A 182 3.59 -17.84 0.33
N GLY A 183 2.84 -18.32 -0.65
CA GLY A 183 1.66 -17.60 -1.16
C GLY A 183 0.75 -17.19 0.00
N TRP A 184 0.02 -16.09 -0.16
CA TRP A 184 -0.85 -15.54 0.88
C TRP A 184 -1.84 -16.56 1.45
N GLU A 185 -2.18 -17.61 0.68
CA GLU A 185 -2.99 -18.74 1.12
C GLU A 185 -2.35 -19.49 2.30
N SER A 186 -1.02 -19.59 2.32
CA SER A 186 -0.29 -20.20 3.44
C SER A 186 -0.38 -19.32 4.69
N ASP A 187 -0.34 -17.99 4.54
CA ASP A 187 -0.48 -17.07 5.68
C ASP A 187 -1.90 -17.13 6.23
N VAL A 188 -2.92 -17.20 5.36
CA VAL A 188 -4.31 -17.44 5.76
C VAL A 188 -4.43 -18.76 6.52
N ASP A 189 -3.82 -19.84 6.03
CA ASP A 189 -3.86 -21.14 6.69
C ASP A 189 -3.21 -21.12 8.08
N GLU A 190 -2.10 -20.41 8.23
CA GLU A 190 -1.39 -20.26 9.49
C GLU A 190 -2.21 -19.45 10.50
N ILE A 191 -2.77 -18.32 10.07
CA ILE A 191 -3.62 -17.46 10.92
C ILE A 191 -4.91 -18.19 11.30
N ALA A 192 -5.52 -18.92 10.36
CA ALA A 192 -6.76 -19.67 10.59
C ALA A 192 -6.59 -20.75 11.68
N LYS A 193 -5.44 -21.43 11.69
CA LYS A 193 -5.10 -22.49 12.67
C LYS A 193 -4.63 -21.95 14.01
N SER A 194 -4.34 -20.66 14.11
CA SER A 194 -3.89 -20.04 15.36
C SER A 194 -4.98 -20.06 16.43
N LYS A 195 -4.55 -20.04 17.70
CA LYS A 195 -5.45 -19.96 18.87
C LYS A 195 -6.00 -18.55 19.14
N LYS A 196 -5.76 -17.61 18.22
CA LYS A 196 -6.21 -16.22 18.29
C LYS A 196 -7.73 -16.12 18.14
N THR A 197 -8.29 -15.07 18.69
CA THR A 197 -9.71 -14.70 18.51
C THR A 197 -10.00 -14.30 17.06
N GLU A 198 -11.26 -14.30 16.66
CA GLU A 198 -11.71 -13.87 15.34
C GLU A 198 -11.29 -12.41 15.05
N THR A 199 -11.33 -11.56 16.07
CA THR A 199 -10.88 -10.17 15.98
C THR A 199 -9.39 -10.08 15.66
N GLU A 200 -8.54 -10.80 16.40
CA GLU A 200 -7.10 -10.81 16.20
C GLU A 200 -6.70 -11.43 14.85
N LYS A 201 -7.34 -12.55 14.47
CA LYS A 201 -7.13 -13.18 13.15
C LYS A 201 -7.48 -12.22 12.02
N PHE A 202 -8.59 -11.50 12.14
CA PHE A 202 -8.99 -10.46 11.18
C PHE A 202 -7.94 -9.34 11.11
N ASP A 203 -7.48 -8.84 12.26
CA ASP A 203 -6.54 -7.71 12.30
C ASP A 203 -5.19 -8.10 11.67
N GLU A 204 -4.74 -9.33 11.90
CA GLU A 204 -3.51 -9.87 11.33
C GLU A 204 -3.63 -10.06 9.82
N ILE A 205 -4.68 -10.72 9.32
CA ILE A 205 -4.84 -10.92 7.87
C ILE A 205 -5.04 -9.60 7.14
N SER A 206 -5.75 -8.64 7.76
CA SER A 206 -5.95 -7.31 7.17
C SER A 206 -4.64 -6.52 7.07
N LYS A 207 -3.74 -6.67 8.04
CA LYS A 207 -2.40 -6.06 7.97
C LYS A 207 -1.60 -6.63 6.80
N LEU A 208 -1.63 -7.95 6.61
CA LEU A 208 -0.97 -8.61 5.48
C LEU A 208 -1.57 -8.17 4.14
N ALA A 209 -2.89 -8.22 4.00
CA ALA A 209 -3.59 -7.81 2.78
C ALA A 209 -3.29 -6.35 2.39
N ARG A 210 -3.18 -5.45 3.36
CA ARG A 210 -2.91 -4.02 3.11
C ARG A 210 -1.53 -3.72 2.52
N ILE A 211 -0.55 -4.59 2.77
CA ILE A 211 0.80 -4.45 2.23
C ILE A 211 1.03 -5.36 1.02
N TYR A 212 0.07 -6.24 0.71
CA TYR A 212 0.14 -7.17 -0.40
C TYR A 212 0.07 -6.41 -1.73
N GLN A 213 0.98 -6.76 -2.65
CA GLN A 213 1.03 -6.20 -4.00
C GLN A 213 0.65 -7.31 -4.99
N PRO A 214 -0.65 -7.44 -5.33
CA PRO A 214 -1.10 -8.46 -6.26
C PRO A 214 -0.56 -8.16 -7.67
N SER A 215 -0.35 -9.21 -8.46
CA SER A 215 -0.24 -9.01 -9.91
C SER A 215 -1.57 -8.54 -10.51
N GLN A 216 -1.57 -7.93 -11.70
CA GLN A 216 -2.83 -7.54 -12.36
C GLN A 216 -3.77 -8.72 -12.62
N GLN A 217 -3.21 -9.90 -12.91
CA GLN A 217 -4.02 -11.11 -13.11
C GLN A 217 -4.64 -11.55 -11.79
N GLU A 218 -3.85 -11.58 -10.72
CA GLU A 218 -4.32 -11.99 -9.40
C GLU A 218 -5.36 -11.02 -8.83
N LEU A 219 -5.20 -9.71 -9.06
CA LEU A 219 -6.20 -8.72 -8.68
C LEU A 219 -7.55 -9.00 -9.37
N LYS A 220 -7.54 -9.27 -10.69
CA LYS A 220 -8.75 -9.67 -11.43
C LYS A 220 -9.34 -10.99 -10.94
N ASP A 221 -8.50 -11.94 -10.56
CA ASP A 221 -8.95 -13.21 -9.99
C ASP A 221 -9.63 -12.96 -8.64
N PHE A 222 -9.08 -12.08 -7.79
CA PHE A 222 -9.69 -11.70 -6.52
C PHE A 222 -11.06 -11.02 -6.72
N GLU A 223 -11.16 -10.06 -7.64
CA GLU A 223 -12.42 -9.42 -8.02
C GLU A 223 -13.46 -10.44 -8.48
N THR A 224 -13.05 -11.32 -9.39
CA THR A 224 -13.92 -12.38 -9.93
C THR A 224 -14.43 -13.29 -8.83
N ILE A 225 -13.55 -13.69 -7.91
CA ILE A 225 -13.90 -14.57 -6.79
C ILE A 225 -14.89 -13.89 -5.84
N ILE A 226 -14.64 -12.65 -5.40
CA ILE A 226 -15.55 -11.98 -4.45
C ILE A 226 -16.93 -11.70 -5.07
N ILE A 227 -16.98 -11.36 -6.36
CA ILE A 227 -18.23 -11.20 -7.11
C ILE A 227 -18.96 -12.53 -7.20
N ALA A 228 -18.26 -13.61 -7.55
CA ALA A 228 -18.86 -14.94 -7.67
C ALA A 228 -19.39 -15.46 -6.33
N GLU A 229 -18.65 -15.26 -5.25
CA GLU A 229 -19.06 -15.62 -3.89
C GLU A 229 -20.36 -14.92 -3.48
N PHE A 230 -20.49 -13.64 -3.81
CA PHE A 230 -21.71 -12.87 -3.59
C PHE A 230 -22.87 -13.32 -4.48
N LYS A 231 -22.66 -13.39 -5.81
CA LYS A 231 -23.70 -13.80 -6.78
C LYS A 231 -24.27 -15.18 -6.49
N ASN A 232 -23.43 -16.09 -6.02
CA ASN A 232 -23.83 -17.45 -5.67
C ASN A 232 -24.41 -17.57 -4.25
N GLY A 233 -24.48 -16.48 -3.48
CA GLY A 233 -24.98 -16.47 -2.11
C GLY A 233 -24.11 -17.29 -1.15
N LYS A 234 -22.83 -17.50 -1.47
CA LYS A 234 -21.92 -18.38 -0.72
C LYS A 234 -21.04 -17.61 0.27
N TYR A 235 -20.79 -16.32 0.05
CA TYR A 235 -19.80 -15.55 0.79
C TYR A 235 -19.95 -15.55 2.33
N LEU A 236 -21.18 -15.72 2.86
CA LEU A 236 -21.50 -15.83 4.29
C LEU A 236 -22.04 -17.20 4.71
N LYS A 237 -21.91 -18.23 3.87
CA LYS A 237 -22.50 -19.55 4.12
C LYS A 237 -21.87 -20.28 5.31
N ASP A 238 -20.59 -20.05 5.57
CA ASP A 238 -19.82 -20.72 6.62
C ASP A 238 -18.97 -19.72 7.43
N VAL A 239 -19.65 -18.88 8.21
CA VAL A 239 -19.02 -17.82 9.03
C VAL A 239 -18.10 -18.34 10.14
N LYS A 240 -18.14 -19.64 10.45
CA LYS A 240 -17.28 -20.27 11.48
C LYS A 240 -16.02 -20.89 10.89
N ASN A 241 -15.94 -21.02 9.57
CA ASN A 241 -14.75 -21.50 8.89
C ASN A 241 -13.72 -20.36 8.75
N HIS A 242 -12.73 -20.36 9.66
CA HIS A 242 -11.68 -19.34 9.70
C HIS A 242 -10.94 -19.20 8.36
N LYS A 243 -10.49 -20.30 7.75
CA LYS A 243 -9.75 -20.25 6.48
C LYS A 243 -10.57 -19.57 5.39
N TYR A 244 -11.84 -19.96 5.30
CA TYR A 244 -12.76 -19.43 4.31
C TYR A 244 -13.01 -17.93 4.50
N MET A 245 -13.41 -17.53 5.71
CA MET A 245 -13.71 -16.12 6.01
C MET A 245 -12.47 -15.23 5.89
N LEU A 246 -11.31 -15.69 6.37
CA LEU A 246 -10.06 -14.93 6.27
C LEU A 246 -9.57 -14.81 4.83
N SER A 247 -9.81 -15.82 3.98
CA SER A 247 -9.55 -15.72 2.54
C SER A 247 -10.41 -14.65 1.88
N ASN A 248 -11.69 -14.57 2.25
CA ASN A 248 -12.62 -13.55 1.75
C ASN A 248 -12.23 -12.15 2.25
N VAL A 249 -11.81 -12.02 3.51
CA VAL A 249 -11.26 -10.77 4.07
C VAL A 249 -10.00 -10.34 3.33
N PHE A 250 -9.07 -11.26 3.09
CA PHE A 250 -7.81 -10.97 2.41
C PHE A 250 -8.08 -10.39 1.02
N ARG A 251 -8.80 -11.13 0.17
CA ARG A 251 -9.09 -10.73 -1.22
C ARG A 251 -9.83 -9.40 -1.29
N SER A 252 -10.89 -9.22 -0.50
CA SER A 252 -11.66 -7.98 -0.50
C SER A 252 -10.87 -6.78 0.01
N THR A 253 -9.99 -6.97 1.01
CA THR A 253 -9.07 -5.91 1.45
C THR A 253 -8.05 -5.57 0.37
N VAL A 254 -7.51 -6.56 -0.34
CA VAL A 254 -6.58 -6.28 -1.45
C VAL A 254 -7.29 -5.51 -2.55
N VAL A 255 -8.50 -5.92 -2.96
CA VAL A 255 -9.27 -5.24 -4.00
C VAL A 255 -9.58 -3.79 -3.58
N GLU A 256 -10.17 -3.57 -2.41
CA GLU A 256 -10.48 -2.23 -1.87
C GLU A 256 -9.23 -1.33 -1.83
N ARG A 257 -8.06 -1.88 -1.48
CA ARG A 257 -6.83 -1.09 -1.40
C ARG A 257 -6.21 -0.70 -2.73
N GLN A 258 -6.43 -1.49 -3.77
CA GLN A 258 -5.79 -1.26 -5.08
C GLN A 258 -6.50 -0.17 -5.89
N TYR A 259 -7.77 0.10 -5.58
CA TYR A 259 -8.54 1.17 -6.21
C TYR A 259 -8.45 2.44 -5.37
N ASP A 260 -7.94 3.54 -5.96
CA ASP A 260 -7.95 4.86 -5.31
C ASP A 260 -9.40 5.38 -5.30
N ASP A 261 -9.90 5.84 -4.14
CA ASP A 261 -11.21 6.49 -3.95
C ASP A 261 -11.50 7.57 -5.02
N LYS A 262 -10.46 8.14 -5.63
CA LYS A 262 -10.58 9.12 -6.72
C LYS A 262 -11.16 8.57 -8.01
N GLU A 263 -10.92 7.30 -8.34
CA GLU A 263 -11.42 6.69 -9.57
C GLU A 263 -12.88 6.25 -9.44
N LYS A 264 -13.40 6.14 -8.21
CA LYS A 264 -14.79 5.76 -7.89
C LYS A 264 -15.23 4.51 -8.66
N GLN A 265 -14.33 3.54 -8.80
CA GLN A 265 -14.63 2.31 -9.51
C GLN A 265 -15.71 1.54 -8.74
N PRO A 266 -16.79 1.06 -9.38
CA PRO A 266 -17.85 0.35 -8.67
C PRO A 266 -17.37 -0.90 -7.91
N ILE A 267 -16.28 -1.52 -8.38
CA ILE A 267 -15.67 -2.68 -7.73
C ILE A 267 -15.07 -2.37 -6.35
N ASP A 268 -14.60 -1.14 -6.14
CA ASP A 268 -14.06 -0.69 -4.85
C ASP A 268 -15.17 -0.61 -3.80
N ALA A 269 -16.24 0.11 -4.11
CA ALA A 269 -17.42 0.19 -3.24
C ALA A 269 -18.02 -1.20 -2.97
N PHE A 270 -18.09 -2.06 -3.99
CA PHE A 270 -18.50 -3.46 -3.82
C PHE A 270 -17.58 -4.22 -2.84
N ALA A 271 -16.26 -4.12 -3.00
CA ALA A 271 -15.28 -4.79 -2.15
C ALA A 271 -15.35 -4.29 -0.70
N LEU A 272 -15.58 -3.00 -0.49
CA LEU A 272 -15.77 -2.39 0.82
C LEU A 272 -17.00 -2.97 1.54
N ASP A 273 -18.16 -3.01 0.90
CA ASP A 273 -19.39 -3.56 1.49
C ASP A 273 -19.27 -5.08 1.74
N PHE A 274 -18.64 -5.79 0.81
CA PHE A 274 -18.33 -7.22 0.96
C PHE A 274 -17.41 -7.48 2.16
N LEU A 275 -16.36 -6.67 2.32
CA LEU A 275 -15.42 -6.74 3.44
C LEU A 275 -16.13 -6.45 4.76
N GLN A 276 -17.01 -5.44 4.81
CA GLN A 276 -17.76 -5.10 6.02
C GLN A 276 -18.63 -6.27 6.48
N ASN A 277 -19.40 -6.88 5.58
CA ASN A 277 -20.22 -8.03 5.90
C ASN A 277 -19.39 -9.23 6.33
N THR A 278 -18.32 -9.54 5.60
CA THR A 278 -17.42 -10.65 5.92
C THR A 278 -16.78 -10.44 7.29
N LYS A 279 -16.27 -9.24 7.57
CA LYS A 279 -15.66 -8.87 8.86
C LYS A 279 -16.64 -9.01 10.02
N ASN A 280 -17.81 -8.40 9.91
CA ASN A 280 -18.70 -8.31 11.06
C ASN A 280 -19.31 -9.67 11.38
N THR A 281 -19.72 -10.42 10.37
CA THR A 281 -20.31 -11.76 10.58
C THR A 281 -19.27 -12.76 11.09
N TYR A 282 -18.02 -12.66 10.61
CA TYR A 282 -16.91 -13.41 11.18
C TYR A 282 -16.69 -13.07 12.66
N ARG A 283 -16.87 -11.81 13.05
CA ARG A 283 -16.81 -11.33 14.45
C ARG A 283 -18.10 -11.55 15.24
N GLY A 284 -19.06 -12.30 14.70
CA GLY A 284 -20.27 -12.74 15.42
C GLY A 284 -21.53 -11.92 15.15
N GLU A 285 -21.52 -10.99 14.20
CA GLU A 285 -22.76 -10.37 13.72
C GLU A 285 -23.65 -11.41 13.00
N ALA A 286 -24.97 -11.33 13.23
CA ALA A 286 -25.91 -12.22 12.57
C ALA A 286 -26.01 -11.90 11.08
N VAL A 287 -25.96 -12.93 10.23
CA VAL A 287 -26.12 -12.80 8.76
C VAL A 287 -27.46 -12.14 8.38
N SER A 288 -28.47 -12.23 9.25
CA SER A 288 -29.79 -11.61 9.02
C SER A 288 -29.91 -10.17 9.54
N SER A 289 -28.84 -9.57 10.07
CA SER A 289 -28.89 -8.22 10.65
C SER A 289 -29.23 -7.16 9.60
N ALA A 290 -29.75 -6.02 10.06
CA ALA A 290 -30.13 -4.92 9.17
C ALA A 290 -28.91 -4.33 8.44
N SER A 291 -27.77 -4.24 9.12
CA SER A 291 -26.48 -3.81 8.57
C SER A 291 -25.99 -4.76 7.47
N VAL A 292 -26.03 -6.08 7.70
CA VAL A 292 -25.64 -7.06 6.67
C VAL A 292 -26.52 -6.92 5.43
N LYS A 293 -27.84 -6.86 5.61
CA LYS A 293 -28.80 -6.67 4.50
C LYS A 293 -28.60 -5.34 3.76
N SER A 294 -28.36 -4.25 4.50
CA SER A 294 -28.11 -2.94 3.91
C SER A 294 -26.89 -2.98 2.98
N ASN A 295 -25.80 -3.60 3.43
CA ASN A 295 -24.60 -3.78 2.63
C ASN A 295 -24.84 -4.72 1.44
N GLU A 296 -25.67 -5.76 1.58
CA GLU A 296 -26.07 -6.61 0.45
C GLU A 296 -26.84 -5.84 -0.63
N GLU A 297 -27.73 -4.93 -0.23
CA GLU A 297 -28.41 -4.06 -1.19
C GLU A 297 -27.44 -3.08 -1.88
N GLN A 298 -26.44 -2.54 -1.15
CA GLN A 298 -25.40 -1.73 -1.78
C GLN A 298 -24.54 -2.55 -2.74
N MET A 299 -24.13 -3.76 -2.37
CA MET A 299 -23.41 -4.69 -3.24
C MET A 299 -24.22 -5.04 -4.50
N LYS A 300 -25.53 -5.27 -4.41
CA LYS A 300 -26.39 -5.49 -5.60
C LYS A 300 -26.39 -4.27 -6.51
N LYS A 301 -26.49 -3.07 -5.94
CA LYS A 301 -26.52 -1.81 -6.67
C LYS A 301 -25.19 -1.51 -7.37
N THR A 302 -24.06 -1.71 -6.70
CA THR A 302 -22.73 -1.51 -7.28
C THR A 302 -22.40 -2.58 -8.31
N LEU A 303 -22.82 -3.82 -8.08
CA LEU A 303 -22.63 -4.91 -9.03
C LEU A 303 -23.31 -4.65 -10.38
N ALA A 304 -24.46 -3.98 -10.40
CA ALA A 304 -25.12 -3.57 -11.65
C ALA A 304 -24.35 -2.50 -12.46
N GLN A 305 -23.34 -1.86 -11.84
CA GLN A 305 -22.51 -0.83 -12.46
C GLN A 305 -21.15 -1.38 -12.91
N ILE A 306 -20.77 -2.58 -12.44
CA ILE A 306 -19.58 -3.30 -12.90
C ILE A 306 -19.92 -3.91 -14.27
N LYS A 307 -19.19 -3.50 -15.31
CA LYS A 307 -19.40 -3.93 -16.70
C LYS A 307 -18.54 -5.14 -17.07
#